data_AF-A0A7W1L1Y8-F1
#
_entry.id   AF-A0A7W1L1Y8-F1
#
_cell.length_a   1.000
_cell.length_b   1.000
_cell.length_c   1.000
_cell.angle_alpha   90.00
_cell.angle_beta   90.00
_cell.angle_gamma   90.00
#
_symmetry.space_group_name_H-M   'P 1'
#
loop_
_entity.id
_entity.type
_entity.pdbx_description
1 polymer ?
#
loop_
_entity_poly.entity_id
_entity_poly.type
_entity_poly.pdbx_seq_one_letter_code
_entity_poly.pdbx_strand_id
1 'polypeptide(L)'
;MIEAARARGFFAAFSAPSRLLSPFPTLTNVALSGMLGATPPLGYESLYFDREARELRGGVRKYIGRRTPDKTPSSYMDELDYQEPLPFEFLVYVAPEAIWRADMGRFRERFRNAPQTRDFFAFLKGTDGLLHIRGPHRLEAALESLDRILCEIQQWCGDETEIVLFSDHGMNLEENRRIHLQTHLRRHGFKLSDQPRARRSVAIPAFGLCGYAALYCADERDVSATAESLVELEGVDFAIHRDGQRAIMLRGARGTARIHRYENGGPLKYRYEQIEGDPLQLAATVRSLDEDGQIDEGGFAPDRLWYERTAAHIYPDALSNLYQSLQEPRVHHTADVLVSLHDGYYYGMSFFSRFVRLAATHGNALRASTSAFLMSTHRTFPAHVRASDAQPLLKG
;
A
#
# COMPACT_ATOMS: atom_id res chain seq x y z
N MET A 1 2.14 15.13 6.47
CA MET A 1 1.09 15.57 7.43
C MET A 1 1.54 15.46 8.88
N ILE A 2 2.07 14.31 9.32
CA ILE A 2 2.54 14.14 10.71
C ILE A 2 3.63 15.16 11.11
N GLU A 3 4.58 15.45 10.21
CA GLU A 3 5.60 16.49 10.44
C GLU A 3 4.99 17.88 10.63
N ALA A 4 3.94 18.22 9.88
CA ALA A 4 3.22 19.49 10.02
C ALA A 4 2.44 19.57 11.35
N ALA A 5 1.86 18.44 11.80
CA ALA A 5 1.25 18.37 13.13
C ALA A 5 2.30 18.60 14.24
N ARG A 6 3.49 18.02 14.10
CA ARG A 6 4.61 18.24 15.03
C ARG A 6 5.12 19.67 15.05
N ALA A 7 5.22 20.31 13.88
CA ALA A 7 5.59 21.73 13.79
C ALA A 7 4.59 22.66 14.51
N ARG A 8 3.36 22.20 14.74
CA ARG A 8 2.32 22.90 15.52
C ARG A 8 2.34 22.57 17.02
N GLY A 9 3.26 21.73 17.48
CA GLY A 9 3.40 21.33 18.87
C GLY A 9 2.69 20.03 19.27
N PHE A 10 2.00 19.36 18.34
CA PHE A 10 1.43 18.03 18.61
C PHE A 10 2.51 16.95 18.61
N PHE A 11 2.31 15.87 19.35
CA PHE A 11 3.22 14.73 19.46
C PHE A 11 4.63 15.15 19.92
N ALA A 12 4.72 16.14 20.81
CA ALA A 12 6.00 16.68 21.29
C ALA A 12 6.83 15.64 22.07
N ALA A 13 6.17 14.68 22.72
CA ALA A 13 6.82 13.56 23.43
C ALA A 13 7.42 12.50 22.48
N PHE A 14 7.09 12.54 21.19
CA PHE A 14 7.59 11.56 20.23
C PHE A 14 8.90 12.01 19.58
N SER A 15 9.75 11.03 19.27
CA SER A 15 10.91 11.19 18.42
C SER A 15 10.55 11.68 17.01
N ALA A 16 11.56 12.09 16.24
CA ALA A 16 11.34 12.47 14.85
C ALA A 16 10.75 11.29 14.06
N PRO A 17 9.70 11.52 13.24
CA PRO A 17 9.09 10.45 12.47
C PRO A 17 10.08 9.92 11.43
N SER A 18 10.22 8.60 11.41
CA SER A 18 10.88 7.87 10.34
C SER A 18 9.90 7.57 9.24
N ARG A 19 10.39 7.45 8.00
CA ARG A 19 9.56 7.11 6.86
C ARG A 19 9.43 5.58 6.76
N LEU A 20 8.25 5.08 7.09
CA LEU A 20 7.92 3.66 6.92
C LEU A 20 7.40 3.45 5.50
N LEU A 21 8.08 2.61 4.71
CA LEU A 21 7.80 2.41 3.29
C LEU A 21 6.78 1.28 3.11
N SER A 22 5.57 1.64 2.70
CA SER A 22 4.51 0.69 2.38
C SER A 22 4.84 -0.14 1.12
N PRO A 23 4.49 -1.44 1.10
CA PRO A 23 4.60 -2.25 -0.11
C PRO A 23 3.64 -1.74 -1.20
N PHE A 24 4.01 -1.93 -2.48
CA PHE A 24 3.12 -1.79 -3.64
C PHE A 24 2.39 -3.13 -3.98
N PRO A 25 1.08 -3.12 -4.31
CA PRO A 25 0.14 -2.02 -4.18
C PRO A 25 0.01 -1.53 -2.73
N THR A 26 -0.03 -0.21 -2.59
CA THR A 26 -0.01 0.48 -1.28
C THR A 26 -1.39 0.40 -0.63
N LEU A 27 -1.69 -0.73 0.03
CA LEU A 27 -3.01 -1.03 0.61
C LEU A 27 -2.89 -1.54 2.03
N THR A 28 -3.82 -1.16 2.91
CA THR A 28 -3.83 -1.51 4.34
C THR A 28 -3.55 -2.98 4.64
N ASN A 29 -4.33 -3.90 4.07
CA ASN A 29 -4.15 -5.33 4.38
C ASN A 29 -2.80 -5.86 3.90
N VAL A 30 -2.28 -5.35 2.77
CA VAL A 30 -0.97 -5.75 2.24
C VAL A 30 0.15 -5.19 3.11
N ALA A 31 0.05 -3.91 3.48
CA ALA A 31 1.00 -3.20 4.30
C ALA A 31 1.08 -3.78 5.71
N LEU A 32 -0.05 -3.89 6.41
CA LEU A 32 -0.09 -4.38 7.79
C LEU A 32 0.31 -5.86 7.90
N SER A 33 -0.07 -6.72 6.95
CA SER A 33 0.44 -8.10 6.94
C SER A 33 1.96 -8.14 6.82
N GLY A 34 2.55 -7.31 5.96
CA GLY A 34 4.01 -7.21 5.85
C GLY A 34 4.68 -6.63 7.11
N MET A 35 4.14 -5.53 7.65
CA MET A 35 4.69 -4.82 8.80
C MET A 35 4.62 -5.62 10.10
N LEU A 36 3.55 -6.41 10.29
CA LEU A 36 3.35 -7.20 11.51
C LEU A 36 3.81 -8.65 11.36
N GLY A 37 4.29 -9.04 10.17
CA GLY A 37 4.70 -10.40 9.84
C GLY A 37 3.56 -11.41 9.89
N ALA A 38 2.35 -10.97 9.52
CA ALA A 38 1.14 -11.78 9.53
C ALA A 38 0.91 -12.48 8.18
N THR A 39 -0.06 -13.40 8.12
CA THR A 39 -0.43 -14.10 6.88
C THR A 39 -0.86 -13.08 5.81
N PRO A 40 -0.38 -13.23 4.55
CA PRO A 40 -0.86 -12.43 3.43
C PRO A 40 -2.40 -12.50 3.27
N PRO A 41 -3.08 -11.42 2.85
CA PRO A 41 -4.52 -11.48 2.55
C PRO A 41 -4.80 -12.29 1.28
N LEU A 42 -6.04 -12.77 1.11
CA LEU A 42 -6.43 -13.60 -0.04
C LEU A 42 -6.22 -12.88 -1.38
N GLY A 43 -6.47 -11.58 -1.43
CA GLY A 43 -6.19 -10.72 -2.56
C GLY A 43 -5.88 -9.30 -2.11
N TYR A 44 -5.64 -8.42 -3.07
CA TYR A 44 -5.27 -7.03 -2.82
C TYR A 44 -6.38 -6.24 -2.10
N GLU A 45 -7.64 -6.55 -2.41
CA GLU A 45 -8.82 -5.92 -1.84
C GLU A 45 -9.85 -6.98 -1.42
N SER A 46 -10.90 -6.54 -0.72
CA SER A 46 -12.00 -7.41 -0.27
C SER A 46 -12.79 -8.06 -1.41
N LEU A 47 -12.75 -7.51 -2.62
CA LEU A 47 -13.13 -8.20 -3.85
C LEU A 47 -11.84 -8.57 -4.58
N TYR A 48 -11.63 -9.86 -4.82
CA TYR A 48 -10.41 -10.37 -5.44
C TYR A 48 -10.75 -11.44 -6.47
N PHE A 49 -9.79 -11.77 -7.34
CA PHE A 49 -9.91 -12.91 -8.24
C PHE A 49 -9.27 -14.13 -7.58
N ASP A 50 -10.06 -15.17 -7.36
CA ASP A 50 -9.58 -16.47 -6.88
C ASP A 50 -9.04 -17.24 -8.07
N ARG A 51 -7.71 -17.48 -8.08
CA ARG A 51 -7.04 -18.18 -9.18
C ARG A 51 -7.41 -19.66 -9.28
N GLU A 52 -7.67 -20.30 -8.15
CA GLU A 52 -7.98 -21.72 -8.10
C GLU A 52 -9.40 -21.96 -8.62
N ALA A 53 -10.36 -21.14 -8.18
CA ALA A 53 -11.74 -21.18 -8.65
C ALA A 53 -11.93 -20.52 -10.04
N ARG A 54 -10.98 -19.67 -10.45
CA ARG A 54 -11.02 -18.84 -11.67
C ARG A 54 -12.24 -17.92 -11.73
N GLU A 55 -12.57 -17.27 -10.61
CA GLU A 55 -13.70 -16.35 -10.50
C GLU A 55 -13.45 -15.20 -9.53
N LEU A 56 -14.19 -14.09 -9.67
CA LEU A 56 -14.23 -13.05 -8.63
C LEU A 56 -14.94 -13.54 -7.38
N ARG A 57 -14.34 -13.30 -6.22
CA ARG A 57 -14.89 -13.61 -4.89
C ARG A 57 -14.79 -12.41 -3.97
N GLY A 58 -15.71 -12.34 -3.00
CA GLY A 58 -15.73 -11.27 -1.99
C GLY A 58 -16.73 -10.15 -2.25
N GLY A 59 -16.34 -8.92 -1.90
CA GLY A 59 -17.14 -7.70 -2.12
C GLY A 59 -18.23 -7.40 -1.08
N VAL A 60 -19.06 -6.40 -1.37
CA VAL A 60 -20.01 -5.76 -0.42
C VAL A 60 -21.03 -6.75 0.17
N ARG A 61 -21.45 -7.77 -0.59
CA ARG A 61 -22.41 -8.78 -0.10
C ARG A 61 -21.89 -9.57 1.10
N LYS A 62 -20.56 -9.70 1.27
CA LYS A 62 -19.96 -10.32 2.47
C LYS A 62 -20.03 -9.39 3.70
N TYR A 63 -19.85 -8.08 3.51
CA TYR A 63 -19.94 -7.08 4.58
C TYR A 63 -21.35 -6.94 5.16
N ILE A 64 -22.38 -7.14 4.34
CA ILE A 64 -23.79 -7.05 4.77
C ILE A 64 -24.26 -8.37 5.43
N GLY A 65 -23.63 -9.51 5.09
CA GLY A 65 -24.13 -10.84 5.46
C GLY A 65 -23.38 -11.59 6.57
N ARG A 66 -22.13 -11.26 6.89
CA ARG A 66 -21.33 -11.97 7.91
C ARG A 66 -20.42 -11.03 8.69
N ARG A 67 -20.35 -11.26 10.01
CA ARG A 67 -19.59 -10.50 11.01
C ARG A 67 -18.06 -10.71 10.96
N THR A 68 -17.51 -11.16 9.84
CA THR A 68 -16.07 -11.30 9.64
C THR A 68 -15.79 -11.33 8.14
N PRO A 69 -14.82 -10.55 7.63
CA PRO A 69 -14.13 -10.88 6.38
C PRO A 69 -13.66 -12.34 6.43
N ASP A 70 -13.35 -12.97 5.31
CA ASP A 70 -12.69 -14.29 5.35
C ASP A 70 -11.38 -14.12 6.14
N LYS A 71 -11.41 -14.40 7.45
CA LYS A 71 -10.24 -14.33 8.32
C LYS A 71 -9.39 -15.51 7.92
N THR A 72 -8.35 -15.25 7.14
CA THR A 72 -7.23 -16.18 7.03
C THR A 72 -6.67 -16.37 8.45
N PRO A 73 -6.39 -17.61 8.88
CA PRO A 73 -5.72 -17.85 10.15
C PRO A 73 -4.43 -17.03 10.25
N SER A 74 -4.18 -16.43 11.42
CA SER A 74 -3.02 -15.57 11.69
C SER A 74 -3.02 -14.28 10.85
N SER A 75 -4.19 -13.69 10.66
CA SER A 75 -4.31 -12.32 10.12
C SER A 75 -3.81 -11.33 11.16
N TYR A 76 -3.26 -10.19 10.72
CA TYR A 76 -2.84 -9.12 11.64
C TYR A 76 -3.98 -8.64 12.55
N MET A 77 -5.24 -8.80 12.11
CA MET A 77 -6.42 -8.47 12.91
C MET A 77 -6.56 -9.31 14.18
N ASP A 78 -5.93 -10.48 14.24
CA ASP A 78 -5.95 -11.34 15.43
C ASP A 78 -5.00 -10.83 16.52
N GLU A 79 -4.11 -9.89 16.18
CA GLU A 79 -3.19 -9.23 17.11
C GLU A 79 -3.77 -7.95 17.73
N LEU A 80 -4.89 -7.45 17.20
CA LEU A 80 -5.44 -6.16 17.59
C LEU A 80 -6.34 -6.28 18.83
N ASP A 81 -6.03 -5.51 19.86
CA ASP A 81 -6.92 -5.26 21.01
C ASP A 81 -8.03 -4.28 20.65
N TYR A 82 -7.77 -3.39 19.69
CA TYR A 82 -8.76 -2.46 19.18
C TYR A 82 -8.72 -2.36 17.65
N GLN A 83 -9.91 -2.52 17.06
CA GLN A 83 -10.22 -2.17 15.69
C GLN A 83 -11.66 -1.62 15.66
N GLU A 84 -11.93 -0.66 14.77
CA GLU A 84 -13.29 -0.20 14.55
C GLU A 84 -14.24 -1.39 14.19
N PRO A 85 -15.43 -1.50 14.82
CA PRO A 85 -16.36 -2.56 14.49
C PRO A 85 -16.84 -2.52 13.03
N LEU A 86 -16.92 -3.69 12.39
CA LEU A 86 -17.28 -3.89 10.97
C LEU A 86 -18.50 -3.09 10.46
N PRO A 87 -19.61 -2.94 11.21
CA PRO A 87 -20.75 -2.14 10.75
C PRO A 87 -20.42 -0.67 10.43
N PHE A 88 -19.33 -0.13 11.00
CA PHE A 88 -18.91 1.26 10.78
C PHE A 88 -17.96 1.42 9.58
N GLU A 89 -17.42 0.32 9.04
CA GLU A 89 -16.45 0.39 7.93
C GLU A 89 -17.04 1.00 6.65
N PHE A 90 -18.34 0.85 6.42
CA PHE A 90 -19.03 1.54 5.32
C PHE A 90 -19.43 2.97 5.72
N LEU A 91 -19.79 3.18 6.99
CA LEU A 91 -20.24 4.48 7.48
C LEU A 91 -19.13 5.52 7.50
N VAL A 92 -17.85 5.13 7.54
CA VAL A 92 -16.73 6.07 7.44
C VAL A 92 -16.81 6.92 6.16
N TYR A 93 -17.40 6.38 5.09
CA TYR A 93 -17.59 7.10 3.82
C TYR A 93 -18.89 7.91 3.75
N VAL A 94 -19.83 7.69 4.67
CA VAL A 94 -21.14 8.39 4.72
C VAL A 94 -21.13 9.50 5.76
N ALA A 95 -20.59 9.23 6.94
CA ALA A 95 -20.56 10.14 8.08
C ALA A 95 -19.13 10.22 8.69
N PRO A 96 -18.09 10.54 7.90
CA PRO A 96 -16.69 10.46 8.34
C PRO A 96 -16.44 11.19 9.66
N GLU A 97 -17.07 12.36 9.84
CA GLU A 97 -16.96 13.21 11.03
C GLU A 97 -17.50 12.57 12.32
N ALA A 98 -18.62 11.85 12.24
CA ALA A 98 -19.15 11.13 13.39
C ALA A 98 -18.31 9.88 13.69
N ILE A 99 -17.84 9.23 12.64
CA ILE A 99 -17.10 7.97 12.72
C ILE A 99 -15.72 8.18 13.33
N TRP A 100 -14.90 9.12 12.86
CA TRP A 100 -13.57 9.31 13.44
C TRP A 100 -13.62 9.72 14.91
N ARG A 101 -14.60 10.56 15.30
CA ARG A 101 -14.79 10.93 16.72
C ARG A 101 -15.16 9.73 17.58
N ALA A 102 -16.09 8.91 17.09
CA ALA A 102 -16.50 7.69 17.78
C ALA A 102 -15.35 6.67 17.85
N ASP A 103 -14.53 6.58 16.81
CA ASP A 103 -13.35 5.71 16.75
C ASP A 103 -12.33 6.10 17.83
N MET A 104 -12.00 7.39 17.94
CA MET A 104 -11.11 7.91 18.99
C MET A 104 -11.67 7.67 20.41
N GLY A 105 -12.98 7.90 20.60
CA GLY A 105 -13.64 7.66 21.89
C GLY A 105 -13.60 6.19 22.32
N ARG A 106 -13.93 5.28 21.40
CA ARG A 106 -13.90 3.83 21.65
C ARG A 106 -12.49 3.31 21.86
N PHE A 107 -11.51 3.79 21.09
CA PHE A 107 -10.09 3.48 21.30
C PHE A 107 -9.68 3.81 22.74
N ARG A 108 -9.92 5.04 23.17
CA ARG A 108 -9.61 5.50 24.53
C ARG A 108 -10.29 4.64 25.60
N GLU A 109 -11.58 4.34 25.43
CA GLU A 109 -12.33 3.48 26.36
C GLU A 109 -11.78 2.05 26.41
N ARG A 110 -11.45 1.48 25.25
CA ARG A 110 -10.91 0.12 25.13
C ARG A 110 -9.54 -0.01 25.76
N PHE A 111 -8.67 0.98 25.56
CA PHE A 111 -7.37 1.04 26.22
C PHE A 111 -7.52 1.06 27.75
N ARG A 112 -8.38 1.93 28.29
CA ARG A 112 -8.60 2.05 29.75
C ARG A 112 -9.15 0.79 30.41
N ASN A 113 -9.88 -0.02 29.65
CA ASN A 113 -10.44 -1.29 30.12
C ASN A 113 -9.53 -2.50 29.85
N ALA A 114 -8.42 -2.31 29.15
CA ALA A 114 -7.48 -3.38 28.83
C ALA A 114 -6.56 -3.70 30.03
N PRO A 115 -6.12 -4.97 30.17
CA PRO A 115 -5.07 -5.30 31.14
C PRO A 115 -3.80 -4.51 30.87
N GLN A 116 -3.25 -3.85 31.90
CA GLN A 116 -2.03 -3.04 31.80
C GLN A 116 -0.73 -3.87 31.96
N THR A 117 -0.84 -5.19 31.89
CA THR A 117 0.28 -6.13 32.13
C THR A 117 0.89 -6.68 30.85
N ARG A 118 0.52 -6.12 29.69
CA ARG A 118 0.97 -6.52 28.35
C ARG A 118 0.79 -5.37 27.38
N ASP A 119 1.39 -5.51 26.21
CA ASP A 119 1.20 -4.59 25.09
C ASP A 119 -0.26 -4.50 24.66
N PHE A 120 -0.63 -3.30 24.20
CA PHE A 120 -1.93 -3.00 23.63
C PHE A 120 -1.80 -2.56 22.17
N PHE A 121 -2.38 -3.30 21.24
CA PHE A 121 -2.32 -3.00 19.81
C PHE A 121 -3.65 -2.44 19.29
N ALA A 122 -3.61 -1.22 18.72
CA ALA A 122 -4.79 -0.53 18.22
C ALA A 122 -4.65 -0.11 16.76
N PHE A 123 -5.71 -0.32 15.98
CA PHE A 123 -5.84 0.17 14.61
C PHE A 123 -6.97 1.20 14.51
N LEU A 124 -6.61 2.44 14.16
CA LEU A 124 -7.54 3.56 14.01
C LEU A 124 -7.83 3.80 12.53
N LYS A 125 -9.02 3.39 12.09
CA LYS A 125 -9.43 3.48 10.68
C LYS A 125 -10.05 4.82 10.33
N GLY A 126 -10.62 5.53 11.30
CA GLY A 126 -11.39 6.75 11.07
C GLY A 126 -10.60 7.88 10.39
N THR A 127 -9.28 7.92 10.56
CA THR A 127 -8.39 8.93 9.95
C THR A 127 -8.28 8.79 8.44
N ASP A 128 -8.23 7.55 7.94
CA ASP A 128 -8.13 7.23 6.51
C ASP A 128 -9.39 7.67 5.75
N GLY A 129 -10.57 7.20 6.19
CA GLY A 129 -11.83 7.59 5.58
C GLY A 129 -12.13 9.09 5.72
N LEU A 130 -11.70 9.73 6.81
CA LEU A 130 -11.77 11.18 6.95
C LEU A 130 -10.92 11.89 5.89
N LEU A 131 -9.70 11.43 5.64
CA LEU A 131 -8.80 12.02 4.66
C LEU A 131 -9.33 11.86 3.23
N HIS A 132 -9.80 10.66 2.88
CA HIS A 132 -10.42 10.38 1.57
C HIS A 132 -11.60 11.32 1.26
N ILE A 133 -12.46 11.59 2.24
CA ILE A 133 -13.73 12.31 2.02
C ILE A 133 -13.64 13.81 2.28
N ARG A 134 -12.84 14.22 3.27
CA ARG A 134 -12.81 15.61 3.75
C ARG A 134 -11.47 16.31 3.56
N GLY A 135 -10.44 15.59 3.16
CA GLY A 135 -9.13 16.14 2.88
C GLY A 135 -8.34 16.55 4.13
N PRO A 136 -7.14 17.13 3.93
CA PRO A 136 -6.13 17.26 4.98
C PRO A 136 -6.55 18.17 6.13
N HIS A 137 -7.29 19.26 5.87
CA HIS A 137 -7.72 20.21 6.89
C HIS A 137 -8.57 19.56 7.99
N ARG A 138 -9.40 18.55 7.67
CA ARG A 138 -10.20 17.87 8.70
C ARG A 138 -9.40 16.85 9.48
N LEU A 139 -8.40 16.23 8.87
CA LEU A 139 -7.51 15.30 9.56
C LEU A 139 -6.71 15.98 10.67
N GLU A 140 -6.42 17.28 10.58
CA GLU A 140 -5.73 18.03 11.64
C GLU A 140 -6.45 17.93 13.00
N ALA A 141 -7.78 18.07 13.02
CA ALA A 141 -8.58 17.96 14.24
C ALA A 141 -8.55 16.54 14.82
N ALA A 142 -8.47 15.52 13.96
CA ALA A 142 -8.32 14.14 14.40
C ALA A 142 -6.92 13.86 14.96
N LEU A 143 -5.87 14.44 14.37
CA LEU A 143 -4.50 14.35 14.89
C LEU A 143 -4.35 15.05 16.24
N GLU A 144 -4.93 16.24 16.41
CA GLU A 144 -4.98 16.93 17.71
C GLU A 144 -5.75 16.11 18.77
N SER A 145 -6.86 15.48 18.38
CA SER A 145 -7.60 14.61 19.29
C SER A 145 -6.79 13.36 19.67
N LEU A 146 -6.07 12.77 18.73
CA LEU A 146 -5.21 11.62 18.98
C LEU A 146 -4.06 12.00 19.91
N ASP A 147 -3.37 13.12 19.66
CA ASP A 147 -2.30 13.64 20.52
C ASP A 147 -2.75 13.80 21.97
N ARG A 148 -3.94 14.39 22.20
CA ARG A 148 -4.51 14.52 23.55
C ARG A 148 -4.77 13.18 24.22
N ILE A 149 -5.27 12.19 23.48
CA ILE A 149 -5.52 10.84 24.01
C ILE A 149 -4.19 10.16 24.36
N LEU A 150 -3.18 10.27 23.50
CA LEU A 150 -1.87 9.66 23.75
C LEU A 150 -1.15 10.34 24.94
N CYS A 151 -1.27 11.66 25.08
CA CYS A 151 -0.80 12.39 26.26
C CYS A 151 -1.50 11.91 27.55
N GLU A 152 -2.83 11.70 27.51
CA GLU A 152 -3.58 11.15 28.65
C GLU A 152 -3.10 9.74 29.01
N ILE A 153 -2.89 8.89 28.00
CA ILE A 153 -2.38 7.53 28.18
C ILE A 153 -0.99 7.57 28.84
N GLN A 154 -0.07 8.39 28.33
CA GLN A 154 1.27 8.53 28.90
C GLN A 154 1.23 9.02 30.35
N GLN A 155 0.37 10.00 30.66
CA GLN A 155 0.18 10.49 32.03
C GLN A 155 -0.39 9.42 32.97
N TRP A 156 -1.29 8.57 32.46
CA TRP A 156 -1.94 7.53 33.24
C TRP A 156 -1.03 6.32 33.51
N CYS A 157 -0.27 5.89 32.51
CA CYS A 157 0.61 4.72 32.60
C CYS A 157 2.02 5.08 33.14
N GLY A 158 2.41 6.35 33.08
CA GLY A 158 3.71 6.84 33.51
C GLY A 158 4.78 6.74 32.42
N ASP A 159 5.96 7.30 32.72
CA ASP A 159 7.04 7.50 31.75
C ASP A 159 7.73 6.21 31.30
N GLU A 160 7.51 5.07 31.97
CA GLU A 160 8.05 3.76 31.56
C GLU A 160 7.27 3.12 30.40
N THR A 161 6.10 3.67 30.07
CA THR A 161 5.25 3.12 29.00
C THR A 161 5.65 3.69 27.64
N GLU A 162 6.20 2.84 26.78
CA GLU A 162 6.47 3.21 25.40
C GLU A 162 5.17 3.28 24.59
N ILE A 163 5.02 4.35 23.80
CA ILE A 163 3.99 4.46 22.77
C ILE A 163 4.68 4.49 21.42
N VAL A 164 4.39 3.48 20.59
CA VAL A 164 4.77 3.45 19.17
C VAL A 164 3.58 3.87 18.34
N LEU A 165 3.75 4.88 17.48
CA LEU A 165 2.73 5.34 16.55
C LEU A 165 3.23 5.24 15.12
N PHE A 166 2.46 4.59 14.26
CA PHE A 166 2.78 4.44 12.85
C PHE A 166 1.52 4.47 11.97
N SER A 167 1.71 4.70 10.67
CA SER A 167 0.69 4.44 9.66
C SER A 167 1.14 3.31 8.74
N ASP A 168 0.18 2.63 8.14
CA ASP A 168 0.38 1.57 7.15
C ASP A 168 0.75 2.13 5.76
N HIS A 169 0.24 3.32 5.43
CA HIS A 169 0.59 4.02 4.20
C HIS A 169 0.47 5.55 4.33
N GLY A 170 0.83 6.23 3.25
CA GLY A 170 0.54 7.64 3.00
C GLY A 170 -0.70 7.82 2.11
N MET A 171 -0.83 8.99 1.49
CA MET A 171 -1.96 9.36 0.66
C MET A 171 -1.57 10.48 -0.31
N ASN A 172 -1.99 10.39 -1.58
CA ASN A 172 -1.94 11.54 -2.49
C ASN A 172 -3.13 12.46 -2.24
N LEU A 173 -2.87 13.77 -2.15
CA LEU A 173 -3.85 14.79 -1.76
C LEU A 173 -4.33 15.60 -2.97
N GLU A 174 -4.52 14.93 -4.09
CA GLU A 174 -4.97 15.55 -5.35
C GLU A 174 -6.45 15.26 -5.61
N GLU A 175 -7.07 16.12 -6.41
CA GLU A 175 -8.41 15.81 -6.90
C GLU A 175 -8.37 14.57 -7.78
N ASN A 176 -9.17 13.58 -7.40
CA ASN A 176 -9.07 12.24 -7.94
C ASN A 176 -10.10 12.00 -9.06
N ARG A 177 -9.63 11.52 -10.22
CA ARG A 177 -10.45 11.14 -11.37
C ARG A 177 -10.37 9.65 -11.67
N ARG A 178 -11.51 9.08 -12.06
CA ARG A 178 -11.59 7.65 -12.37
C ARG A 178 -10.98 7.36 -13.74
N ILE A 179 -10.11 6.37 -13.79
CA ILE A 179 -9.57 5.87 -15.06
C ILE A 179 -10.57 4.96 -15.79
N HIS A 180 -10.60 5.02 -17.12
CA HIS A 180 -11.51 4.25 -17.98
C HIS A 180 -10.91 2.89 -18.43
N LEU A 181 -10.26 2.18 -17.50
CA LEU A 181 -9.52 0.94 -17.75
C LEU A 181 -10.33 -0.11 -18.54
N GLN A 182 -11.58 -0.33 -18.14
CA GLN A 182 -12.43 -1.34 -18.76
C GLN A 182 -12.77 -1.01 -20.22
N THR A 183 -13.08 0.26 -20.49
CA THR A 183 -13.39 0.74 -21.84
C THR A 183 -12.16 0.65 -22.72
N HIS A 184 -10.99 1.02 -22.18
CA HIS A 184 -9.71 0.98 -22.87
C HIS A 184 -9.33 -0.43 -23.33
N LEU A 185 -9.40 -1.40 -22.43
CA LEU A 185 -9.07 -2.80 -22.74
C LEU A 185 -10.02 -3.41 -23.77
N ARG A 186 -11.32 -3.08 -23.71
CA ARG A 186 -12.29 -3.52 -24.73
C ARG A 186 -11.96 -2.96 -26.11
N ARG A 187 -11.50 -1.70 -26.21
CA ARG A 187 -11.04 -1.10 -27.48
C ARG A 187 -9.80 -1.81 -28.03
N HIS A 188 -8.96 -2.37 -27.16
CA HIS A 188 -7.80 -3.18 -27.51
C HIS A 188 -8.12 -4.68 -27.70
N GLY A 189 -9.40 -5.03 -27.84
CA GLY A 189 -9.85 -6.38 -28.17
C GLY A 189 -9.93 -7.35 -26.99
N PHE A 190 -9.78 -6.88 -25.74
CA PHE A 190 -9.92 -7.72 -24.56
C PHE A 190 -11.39 -7.86 -24.12
N LYS A 191 -11.75 -9.07 -23.66
CA LYS A 191 -13.05 -9.43 -23.11
C LYS A 191 -13.00 -9.46 -21.59
N LEU A 192 -13.60 -8.47 -20.95
CA LEU A 192 -13.69 -8.43 -19.49
C LEU A 192 -14.72 -9.43 -18.98
N SER A 193 -14.33 -10.25 -18.01
CA SER A 193 -15.20 -11.26 -17.42
C SER A 193 -14.79 -11.51 -15.97
N ASP A 194 -15.78 -11.77 -15.11
CA ASP A 194 -15.53 -12.20 -13.72
C ASP A 194 -15.01 -13.64 -13.68
N GLN A 195 -15.14 -14.39 -14.77
CA GLN A 195 -14.64 -15.75 -14.97
C GLN A 195 -13.94 -15.86 -16.33
N PRO A 196 -12.69 -15.39 -16.45
CA PRO A 196 -11.97 -15.37 -17.72
C PRO A 196 -11.51 -16.81 -18.08
N ARG A 197 -12.00 -17.31 -19.22
CA ARG A 197 -11.78 -18.70 -19.68
C ARG A 197 -11.01 -18.84 -20.99
N ALA A 198 -10.95 -17.80 -21.80
CA ALA A 198 -10.41 -17.85 -23.16
C ALA A 198 -9.38 -16.74 -23.40
N ARG A 199 -8.59 -16.89 -24.47
CA ARG A 199 -7.65 -15.84 -24.91
C ARG A 199 -8.30 -14.47 -24.98
N ARG A 200 -7.51 -13.46 -24.66
CA ARG A 200 -7.89 -12.04 -24.54
C ARG A 200 -8.98 -11.82 -23.48
N SER A 201 -9.26 -12.77 -22.59
CA SER A 201 -10.18 -12.55 -21.48
C SER A 201 -9.44 -12.19 -20.20
N VAL A 202 -9.90 -11.13 -19.53
CA VAL A 202 -9.23 -10.55 -18.36
C VAL A 202 -10.25 -10.25 -17.27
N ALA A 203 -9.95 -10.63 -16.03
CA ALA A 203 -10.68 -10.17 -14.84
C ALA A 203 -9.94 -8.99 -14.21
N ILE A 204 -10.70 -8.00 -13.74
CA ILE A 204 -10.16 -6.80 -13.10
C ILE A 204 -11.05 -6.47 -11.89
N PRO A 205 -10.75 -7.05 -10.72
CA PRO A 205 -11.48 -6.75 -9.49
C PRO A 205 -11.54 -5.22 -9.28
N ALA A 206 -12.73 -4.70 -8.97
CA ALA A 206 -12.96 -3.28 -8.76
C ALA A 206 -13.80 -3.10 -7.49
N PHE A 207 -13.17 -2.70 -6.39
CA PHE A 207 -13.86 -2.51 -5.12
C PHE A 207 -13.57 -1.15 -4.50
N GLY A 208 -12.40 -0.98 -3.87
CA GLY A 208 -11.90 0.28 -3.36
C GLY A 208 -11.62 1.28 -4.49
N LEU A 209 -11.53 2.55 -4.13
CA LEU A 209 -11.20 3.63 -5.07
C LEU A 209 -9.72 3.97 -4.93
N CYS A 210 -8.85 3.15 -5.54
CA CYS A 210 -7.42 3.14 -5.28
C CYS A 210 -6.59 3.52 -6.51
N GLY A 211 -5.39 4.06 -6.30
CA GLY A 211 -4.40 4.44 -7.31
C GLY A 211 -3.69 3.26 -8.01
N TYR A 212 -4.32 2.08 -8.10
CA TYR A 212 -3.74 0.92 -8.75
C TYR A 212 -4.82 0.07 -9.41
N ALA A 213 -4.41 -0.89 -10.23
CA ALA A 213 -5.29 -1.98 -10.68
C ALA A 213 -4.55 -3.31 -10.75
N ALA A 214 -5.27 -4.39 -10.42
CA ALA A 214 -4.80 -5.76 -10.58
C ALA A 214 -5.57 -6.45 -11.71
N LEU A 215 -4.86 -7.05 -12.66
CA LEU A 215 -5.45 -7.74 -13.80
C LEU A 215 -5.04 -9.21 -13.81
N TYR A 216 -6.01 -10.07 -14.13
CA TYR A 216 -5.86 -11.52 -14.17
C TYR A 216 -6.23 -12.01 -15.56
N CYS A 217 -5.25 -12.52 -16.29
CA CYS A 217 -5.42 -13.01 -17.65
C CYS A 217 -5.86 -14.47 -17.64
N ALA A 218 -6.77 -14.85 -18.56
CA ALA A 218 -7.14 -16.26 -18.71
C ALA A 218 -5.96 -17.13 -19.20
N ASP A 219 -5.06 -16.52 -19.98
CA ASP A 219 -3.97 -17.14 -20.72
C ASP A 219 -2.69 -16.31 -20.54
N GLU A 220 -1.60 -16.96 -20.17
CA GLU A 220 -0.30 -16.34 -19.91
C GLU A 220 0.25 -15.59 -21.14
N ARG A 221 -0.07 -16.05 -22.35
CA ARG A 221 0.37 -15.42 -23.60
C ARG A 221 -0.21 -14.03 -23.82
N ASP A 222 -1.27 -13.68 -23.09
CA ASP A 222 -1.91 -12.38 -23.21
C ASP A 222 -1.40 -11.37 -22.16
N VAL A 223 -0.55 -11.78 -21.22
CA VAL A 223 -0.06 -10.94 -20.11
C VAL A 223 0.75 -9.75 -20.61
N SER A 224 1.78 -9.99 -21.44
CA SER A 224 2.60 -8.90 -22.01
C SER A 224 1.75 -7.94 -22.85
N ALA A 225 0.88 -8.49 -23.71
CA ALA A 225 0.00 -7.67 -24.55
C ALA A 225 -1.02 -6.86 -23.73
N THR A 226 -1.46 -7.40 -22.59
CA THR A 226 -2.32 -6.69 -21.64
C THR A 226 -1.57 -5.51 -21.03
N ALA A 227 -0.38 -5.74 -20.48
CA ALA A 227 0.44 -4.67 -19.88
C ALA A 227 0.80 -3.57 -20.90
N GLU A 228 1.21 -3.96 -22.12
CA GLU A 228 1.55 -3.03 -23.21
C GLU A 228 0.36 -2.15 -23.60
N SER A 229 -0.83 -2.73 -23.74
CA SER A 229 -2.03 -1.96 -24.12
C SER A 229 -2.39 -0.87 -23.11
N LEU A 230 -1.94 -0.97 -21.86
CA LEU A 230 -2.29 -0.04 -20.79
C LEU A 230 -1.43 1.22 -20.76
N VAL A 231 -0.26 1.20 -21.38
CA VAL A 231 0.73 2.29 -21.30
C VAL A 231 0.20 3.59 -21.90
N GLU A 232 -0.62 3.50 -22.93
CA GLU A 232 -1.20 4.66 -23.61
C GLU A 232 -2.43 5.25 -22.89
N LEU A 233 -2.94 4.58 -21.86
CA LEU A 233 -4.12 5.04 -21.15
C LEU A 233 -3.77 6.17 -20.21
N GLU A 234 -4.37 7.34 -20.46
CA GLU A 234 -4.25 8.51 -19.60
C GLU A 234 -4.52 8.17 -18.12
N GLY A 235 -3.55 8.46 -17.26
CA GLY A 235 -3.59 8.16 -15.83
C GLY A 235 -2.84 6.91 -15.39
N VAL A 236 -2.42 6.05 -16.33
CA VAL A 236 -1.45 4.99 -16.03
C VAL A 236 -0.05 5.59 -15.95
N ASP A 237 0.67 5.34 -14.85
CA ASP A 237 2.09 5.67 -14.72
C ASP A 237 2.94 4.56 -15.34
N PHE A 238 2.72 3.33 -14.89
CA PHE A 238 3.31 2.13 -15.48
C PHE A 238 2.48 0.88 -15.18
N ALA A 239 2.71 -0.16 -15.97
CA ALA A 239 2.28 -1.53 -15.74
C ALA A 239 3.50 -2.45 -15.58
N ILE A 240 3.39 -3.43 -14.68
CA ILE A 240 4.40 -4.47 -14.47
C ILE A 240 3.80 -5.87 -14.64
N HIS A 241 4.61 -6.80 -15.14
CA HIS A 241 4.29 -8.22 -15.17
C HIS A 241 5.56 -9.06 -14.97
N ARG A 242 5.41 -10.35 -14.63
CA ARG A 242 6.55 -11.27 -14.53
C ARG A 242 7.20 -11.45 -15.90
N ASP A 243 8.52 -11.50 -15.94
CA ASP A 243 9.33 -11.89 -17.11
C ASP A 243 10.23 -13.05 -16.70
N GLY A 244 9.71 -14.27 -16.86
CA GLY A 244 10.32 -15.47 -16.29
C GLY A 244 10.30 -15.49 -14.76
N GLN A 245 11.21 -16.31 -14.18
CA GLN A 245 11.22 -16.57 -12.73
C GLN A 245 12.00 -15.54 -11.90
N ARG A 246 12.87 -14.74 -12.53
CA ARG A 246 13.83 -13.86 -11.83
C ARG A 246 13.84 -12.43 -12.32
N ALA A 247 12.84 -12.04 -13.11
CA ALA A 247 12.68 -10.68 -13.54
C ALA A 247 11.22 -10.24 -13.58
N ILE A 248 11.02 -8.93 -13.56
CA ILE A 248 9.76 -8.29 -13.89
C ILE A 248 10.00 -7.31 -15.05
N MET A 249 9.06 -7.28 -15.98
CA MET A 249 9.00 -6.30 -17.05
C MET A 249 8.17 -5.11 -16.57
N LEU A 250 8.64 -3.90 -16.86
CA LEU A 250 7.98 -2.65 -16.53
C LEU A 250 7.81 -1.80 -17.78
N ARG A 251 6.60 -1.32 -18.02
CA ARG A 251 6.25 -0.49 -19.17
C ARG A 251 5.47 0.73 -18.72
N GLY A 252 5.90 1.91 -19.13
CA GLY A 252 5.21 3.17 -18.85
C GLY A 252 5.44 4.18 -19.97
N ALA A 253 4.77 5.33 -19.92
CA ALA A 253 4.85 6.33 -20.98
C ALA A 253 6.27 6.91 -21.18
N ARG A 254 7.13 6.81 -20.16
CA ARG A 254 8.54 7.23 -20.19
C ARG A 254 9.50 6.14 -20.69
N GLY A 255 9.00 4.94 -21.01
CA GLY A 255 9.81 3.86 -21.55
C GLY A 255 9.52 2.47 -20.97
N THR A 256 10.41 1.54 -21.28
CA THR A 256 10.38 0.14 -20.86
C THR A 256 11.67 -0.23 -20.15
N ALA A 257 11.56 -0.92 -19.03
CA ALA A 257 12.70 -1.43 -18.29
C ALA A 257 12.42 -2.82 -17.72
N ARG A 258 13.48 -3.52 -17.33
CA ARG A 258 13.41 -4.82 -16.68
C ARG A 258 14.15 -4.77 -15.35
N ILE A 259 13.55 -5.33 -14.31
CA ILE A 259 14.15 -5.45 -12.98
C ILE A 259 14.52 -6.92 -12.78
N HIS A 260 15.80 -7.20 -12.57
CA HIS A 260 16.32 -8.53 -12.31
C HIS A 260 16.67 -8.69 -10.85
N ARG A 261 16.43 -9.88 -10.30
CA ARG A 261 16.91 -10.29 -8.98
C ARG A 261 17.93 -11.40 -9.11
N TYR A 262 19.03 -11.28 -8.37
CA TYR A 262 20.04 -12.32 -8.26
C TYR A 262 20.34 -12.64 -6.80
N GLU A 263 20.33 -13.93 -6.48
CA GLU A 263 20.70 -14.48 -5.19
C GLU A 263 21.35 -15.85 -5.41
N ASN A 264 22.60 -16.00 -5.00
CA ASN A 264 23.35 -17.26 -5.13
C ASN A 264 24.35 -17.41 -3.97
N GLY A 265 23.84 -17.76 -2.79
CA GLY A 265 24.65 -17.98 -1.58
C GLY A 265 25.34 -16.74 -1.01
N GLY A 266 25.08 -15.56 -1.58
CA GLY A 266 25.59 -14.26 -1.14
C GLY A 266 24.45 -13.24 -0.95
N PRO A 267 24.76 -11.95 -0.69
CA PRO A 267 23.75 -10.94 -0.47
C PRO A 267 22.84 -10.78 -1.70
N LEU A 268 21.57 -10.49 -1.45
CA LEU A 268 20.59 -10.16 -2.47
C LEU A 268 21.07 -8.99 -3.34
N LYS A 269 20.99 -9.15 -4.66
CA LYS A 269 21.34 -8.10 -5.62
C LYS A 269 20.19 -7.84 -6.60
N TYR A 270 20.11 -6.59 -7.06
CA TYR A 270 19.20 -6.17 -8.12
C TYR A 270 19.96 -5.51 -9.28
N ARG A 271 19.40 -5.66 -10.47
CA ARG A 271 19.80 -4.91 -11.67
C ARG A 271 18.58 -4.22 -12.26
N TYR A 272 18.75 -2.94 -12.59
CA TYR A 272 17.79 -2.17 -13.38
C TYR A 272 18.28 -2.05 -14.82
N GLU A 273 17.64 -2.77 -15.74
CA GLU A 273 17.95 -2.75 -17.16
C GLU A 273 16.98 -1.83 -17.90
N GLN A 274 17.48 -0.71 -18.40
CA GLN A 274 16.71 0.19 -19.27
C GLN A 274 16.71 -0.38 -20.69
N ILE A 275 15.53 -0.69 -21.23
CA ILE A 275 15.38 -1.20 -22.60
C ILE A 275 15.12 -0.02 -23.54
N GLU A 276 14.17 0.84 -23.16
CA GLU A 276 13.84 2.08 -23.85
C GLU A 276 13.49 3.13 -22.80
N GLY A 277 14.06 4.33 -22.90
CA GLY A 277 13.78 5.39 -21.93
C GLY A 277 14.09 5.03 -20.47
N ASP A 278 13.40 5.67 -19.53
CA ASP A 278 13.63 5.50 -18.09
C ASP A 278 12.30 5.60 -17.31
N PRO A 279 11.49 4.54 -17.33
CA PRO A 279 10.17 4.61 -16.73
C PRO A 279 10.17 4.84 -15.22
N LEU A 280 11.24 4.47 -14.50
CA LEU A 280 11.37 4.70 -13.06
C LEU A 280 12.26 5.90 -12.70
N GLN A 281 12.79 6.64 -13.69
CA GLN A 281 13.70 7.78 -13.45
C GLN A 281 14.95 7.39 -12.64
N LEU A 282 15.46 6.17 -12.83
CA LEU A 282 16.61 5.62 -12.07
C LEU A 282 17.95 5.75 -12.81
N ALA A 283 18.00 6.33 -14.02
CA ALA A 283 19.24 6.46 -14.79
C ALA A 283 20.36 7.16 -14.01
N ALA A 284 20.02 8.21 -13.26
CA ALA A 284 21.00 8.93 -12.43
C ALA A 284 21.51 8.07 -11.28
N THR A 285 20.64 7.26 -10.68
CA THR A 285 21.03 6.31 -9.62
C THR A 285 21.93 5.22 -10.16
N VAL A 286 21.61 4.65 -11.32
CA VAL A 286 22.47 3.65 -12.00
C VAL A 286 23.86 4.23 -12.24
N ARG A 287 23.95 5.43 -12.86
CA ARG A 287 25.25 6.09 -13.11
C ARG A 287 26.03 6.34 -11.83
N SER A 288 25.39 6.83 -10.78
CA SER A 288 26.06 7.07 -9.49
C SER A 288 26.60 5.77 -8.88
N LEU A 289 25.85 4.67 -8.93
CA LEU A 289 26.33 3.37 -8.44
C LEU A 289 27.49 2.83 -9.29
N ASP A 290 27.46 3.06 -10.60
CA ASP A 290 28.54 2.66 -11.53
C ASP A 290 29.82 3.47 -11.29
N GLU A 291 29.71 4.79 -11.18
CA GLU A 291 30.82 5.71 -10.87
C GLU A 291 31.48 5.38 -9.52
N ASP A 292 30.69 4.92 -8.54
CA ASP A 292 31.17 4.46 -7.23
C ASP A 292 31.77 3.04 -7.26
N GLY A 293 31.78 2.35 -8.42
CA GLY A 293 32.24 0.96 -8.55
C GLY A 293 31.37 -0.06 -7.82
N GLN A 294 30.10 0.25 -7.60
CA GLN A 294 29.14 -0.54 -6.82
C GLN A 294 28.25 -1.45 -7.67
N ILE A 295 28.37 -1.37 -8.99
CA ILE A 295 27.75 -2.25 -9.97
C ILE A 295 28.79 -3.27 -10.45
N ASP A 296 28.44 -4.57 -10.43
CA ASP A 296 29.30 -5.61 -10.98
C ASP A 296 29.20 -5.71 -12.51
N GLU A 297 30.08 -6.51 -13.14
CA GLU A 297 30.11 -6.70 -14.60
C GLU A 297 28.77 -7.17 -15.20
N GLY A 298 27.91 -7.80 -14.39
CA GLY A 298 26.57 -8.23 -14.79
C GLY A 298 25.52 -7.12 -14.72
N GLY A 299 25.88 -5.93 -14.24
CA GLY A 299 24.98 -4.80 -14.00
C GLY A 299 24.24 -4.88 -12.67
N PHE A 300 24.68 -5.72 -11.72
CA PHE A 300 24.01 -5.91 -10.44
C PHE A 300 24.68 -5.12 -9.31
N ALA A 301 23.87 -4.55 -8.43
CA ALA A 301 24.32 -3.97 -7.16
C ALA A 301 23.56 -4.60 -5.97
N PRO A 302 24.19 -4.70 -4.79
CA PRO A 302 23.52 -5.14 -3.56
C PRO A 302 22.23 -4.35 -3.27
N ASP A 303 21.21 -5.06 -2.78
CA ASP A 303 19.91 -4.48 -2.42
C ASP A 303 20.02 -3.28 -1.47
N ARG A 304 20.91 -3.35 -0.47
CA ARG A 304 21.17 -2.24 0.46
C ARG A 304 21.57 -0.94 -0.23
N LEU A 305 22.37 -1.01 -1.30
CA LEU A 305 22.83 0.19 -2.01
C LEU A 305 21.70 0.80 -2.84
N TRP A 306 20.87 -0.04 -3.47
CA TRP A 306 19.64 0.41 -4.11
C TRP A 306 18.71 1.09 -3.11
N TYR A 307 18.50 0.47 -1.96
CA TYR A 307 17.68 1.01 -0.88
C TYR A 307 18.17 2.40 -0.44
N GLU A 308 19.45 2.54 -0.12
CA GLU A 308 20.04 3.80 0.35
C GLU A 308 19.90 4.93 -0.66
N ARG A 309 20.03 4.63 -1.96
CA ARG A 309 19.88 5.62 -3.03
C ARG A 309 18.43 5.93 -3.37
N THR A 310 17.49 5.01 -3.10
CA THR A 310 16.11 5.11 -3.59
C THR A 310 15.03 5.20 -2.51
N ALA A 311 15.32 5.05 -1.22
CA ALA A 311 14.33 5.14 -0.15
C ALA A 311 13.62 6.51 -0.10
N ALA A 312 14.33 7.56 -0.50
CA ALA A 312 13.80 8.91 -0.64
C ALA A 312 13.44 9.28 -2.08
N HIS A 313 13.38 8.34 -3.02
CA HIS A 313 13.08 8.60 -4.44
C HIS A 313 11.57 8.82 -4.68
N ILE A 314 11.18 9.32 -5.86
CA ILE A 314 9.74 9.45 -6.20
C ILE A 314 9.02 8.10 -6.26
N TYR A 315 9.79 7.03 -6.49
CA TYR A 315 9.41 5.62 -6.31
C TYR A 315 10.29 5.05 -5.19
N PRO A 316 9.85 5.11 -3.92
CA PRO A 316 10.66 4.63 -2.82
C PRO A 316 10.98 3.14 -2.96
N ASP A 317 12.27 2.80 -2.87
CA ASP A 317 12.76 1.41 -2.90
C ASP A 317 12.24 0.60 -4.10
N ALA A 318 12.17 1.23 -5.27
CA ALA A 318 11.39 0.75 -6.41
C ALA A 318 11.73 -0.67 -6.86
N LEU A 319 13.02 -1.05 -6.87
CA LEU A 319 13.44 -2.36 -7.40
C LEU A 319 12.91 -3.50 -6.53
N SER A 320 13.22 -3.46 -5.24
CA SER A 320 12.75 -4.46 -4.28
C SER A 320 11.22 -4.44 -4.20
N ASN A 321 10.64 -3.24 -4.04
CA ASN A 321 9.21 -3.09 -3.83
C ASN A 321 8.37 -3.62 -5.00
N LEU A 322 8.74 -3.31 -6.25
CA LEU A 322 8.02 -3.77 -7.43
C LEU A 322 8.29 -5.24 -7.72
N TYR A 323 9.54 -5.71 -7.57
CA TYR A 323 9.88 -7.12 -7.78
C TYR A 323 9.04 -8.02 -6.87
N GLN A 324 9.03 -7.73 -5.57
CA GLN A 324 8.27 -8.49 -4.58
C GLN A 324 6.76 -8.44 -4.83
N SER A 325 6.22 -7.37 -5.42
CA SER A 325 4.77 -7.25 -5.67
C SER A 325 4.18 -8.33 -6.59
N LEU A 326 5.04 -8.97 -7.40
CA LEU A 326 4.67 -10.07 -8.28
C LEU A 326 5.42 -11.36 -7.96
N GLN A 327 6.70 -11.30 -7.57
CA GLN A 327 7.51 -12.50 -7.40
C GLN A 327 7.46 -13.09 -5.98
N GLU A 328 6.95 -12.33 -5.01
CA GLU A 328 6.77 -12.80 -3.63
C GLU A 328 5.29 -12.71 -3.22
N PRO A 329 4.81 -13.63 -2.35
CA PRO A 329 3.41 -13.68 -1.98
C PRO A 329 3.05 -12.54 -1.00
N ARG A 330 2.75 -11.36 -1.55
CA ARG A 330 2.08 -10.26 -0.80
C ARG A 330 0.60 -10.49 -0.60
N VAL A 331 0.01 -11.33 -1.45
CA VAL A 331 -1.37 -11.81 -1.41
C VAL A 331 -1.40 -13.26 -1.92
N HIS A 332 -2.38 -14.06 -1.51
CA HIS A 332 -2.49 -15.44 -2.00
C HIS A 332 -2.73 -15.51 -3.51
N HIS A 333 -3.63 -14.69 -4.04
CA HIS A 333 -3.95 -14.65 -5.46
C HIS A 333 -3.30 -13.44 -6.15
N THR A 334 -1.97 -13.50 -6.30
CA THR A 334 -1.16 -12.44 -6.94
C THR A 334 -1.61 -12.19 -8.38
N ALA A 335 -1.66 -10.96 -8.86
CA ALA A 335 -2.09 -10.60 -10.22
C ALA A 335 -1.12 -11.09 -11.33
N ASP A 336 -1.56 -11.07 -12.58
CA ASP A 336 -0.67 -11.28 -13.74
C ASP A 336 -0.04 -9.95 -14.18
N VAL A 337 -0.83 -8.88 -14.13
CA VAL A 337 -0.38 -7.50 -14.38
C VAL A 337 -0.83 -6.63 -13.21
N LEU A 338 0.12 -5.86 -12.66
CA LEU A 338 -0.18 -4.77 -11.73
C LEU A 338 0.04 -3.44 -12.43
N VAL A 339 -0.84 -2.49 -12.18
CA VAL A 339 -0.80 -1.15 -12.76
C VAL A 339 -0.69 -0.14 -11.64
N SER A 340 0.32 0.72 -11.70
CA SER A 340 0.41 1.92 -10.88
C SER A 340 -0.22 3.09 -11.65
N LEU A 341 -1.13 3.81 -11.00
CA LEU A 341 -1.71 5.03 -11.56
C LEU A 341 -0.92 6.26 -11.11
N HIS A 342 -0.97 7.33 -11.91
CA HIS A 342 -0.50 8.64 -11.46
C HIS A 342 -1.31 9.14 -10.27
N ASP A 343 -0.72 10.03 -9.47
CA ASP A 343 -1.46 10.79 -8.47
C ASP A 343 -2.64 11.53 -9.15
N GLY A 344 -3.75 11.67 -8.42
CA GLY A 344 -5.00 12.20 -8.96
C GLY A 344 -5.79 11.21 -9.84
N TYR A 345 -5.37 9.95 -9.97
CA TYR A 345 -6.16 8.91 -10.63
C TYR A 345 -6.47 7.73 -9.71
N TYR A 346 -7.65 7.15 -9.94
CA TYR A 346 -8.05 5.91 -9.26
C TYR A 346 -8.79 4.95 -10.19
N TYR A 347 -8.75 3.67 -9.85
CA TYR A 347 -9.65 2.65 -10.35
C TYR A 347 -10.48 2.08 -9.19
N GLY A 348 -11.66 1.54 -9.49
CA GLY A 348 -12.59 1.10 -8.44
C GLY A 348 -14.03 0.96 -8.89
N MET A 349 -14.92 0.59 -7.97
CA MET A 349 -16.34 0.38 -8.25
C MET A 349 -17.05 1.70 -8.61
N SER A 350 -17.79 1.70 -9.73
CA SER A 350 -18.46 2.90 -10.26
C SER A 350 -19.52 3.48 -9.32
N PHE A 351 -20.18 2.62 -8.53
CA PHE A 351 -21.22 3.05 -7.61
C PHE A 351 -20.68 4.04 -6.56
N PHE A 352 -19.52 3.75 -5.95
CA PHE A 352 -18.91 4.64 -4.96
C PHE A 352 -18.55 6.02 -5.53
N SER A 353 -18.05 6.05 -6.77
CA SER A 353 -17.68 7.32 -7.43
C SER A 353 -18.83 8.30 -7.67
N ARG A 354 -20.09 7.82 -7.66
CA ARG A 354 -21.25 8.70 -7.88
C ARG A 354 -21.69 9.44 -6.62
N PHE A 355 -21.29 8.97 -5.45
CA PHE A 355 -21.72 9.52 -4.16
C PHE A 355 -20.56 10.15 -3.38
N VAL A 356 -19.32 10.00 -3.87
CA VAL A 356 -18.11 10.43 -3.19
C VAL A 356 -17.19 11.16 -4.16
N ARG A 357 -16.91 12.45 -3.89
CA ARG A 357 -15.76 13.15 -4.45
C ARG A 357 -14.57 12.84 -3.56
N LEU A 358 -13.57 12.15 -4.09
CA LEU A 358 -12.36 11.82 -3.36
C LEU A 358 -11.43 13.03 -3.32
N ALA A 359 -11.12 13.48 -2.11
CA ALA A 359 -10.12 14.49 -1.84
C ALA A 359 -8.70 13.92 -1.83
N ALA A 360 -8.58 12.59 -1.68
CA ALA A 360 -7.31 11.90 -1.58
C ALA A 360 -7.46 10.41 -1.96
N THR A 361 -6.38 9.77 -2.43
CA THR A 361 -6.32 8.31 -2.59
C THR A 361 -4.92 7.74 -2.33
N HIS A 362 -4.82 6.42 -2.25
CA HIS A 362 -3.58 5.67 -2.11
C HIS A 362 -3.63 4.42 -3.00
N GLY A 363 -2.53 3.69 -3.11
CA GLY A 363 -2.44 2.42 -3.85
C GLY A 363 -1.33 2.38 -4.89
N ASN A 364 -0.98 3.53 -5.48
CA ASN A 364 0.10 3.62 -6.45
C ASN A 364 1.48 3.44 -5.80
N ALA A 365 2.52 3.32 -6.64
CA ALA A 365 3.91 3.16 -6.23
C ALA A 365 4.63 4.51 -5.96
N LEU A 366 3.92 5.63 -6.09
CA LEU A 366 4.50 6.96 -5.90
C LEU A 366 4.69 7.25 -4.41
N ARG A 367 5.69 8.10 -4.14
CA ARG A 367 6.12 8.46 -2.79
C ARG A 367 4.97 8.88 -1.88
N ALA A 368 3.98 9.63 -2.37
CA ALA A 368 2.87 10.11 -1.54
C ALA A 368 2.06 8.95 -0.93
N SER A 369 1.74 7.93 -1.72
CA SER A 369 1.07 6.71 -1.23
C SER A 369 2.01 5.85 -0.39
N THR A 370 3.26 5.65 -0.85
CA THR A 370 4.21 4.73 -0.21
C THR A 370 4.76 5.23 1.14
N SER A 371 4.79 6.55 1.36
CA SER A 371 5.40 7.14 2.56
C SER A 371 4.43 7.16 3.74
N ALA A 372 4.47 6.10 4.53
CA ALA A 372 3.90 6.05 5.86
C ALA A 372 4.88 6.67 6.88
N PHE A 373 4.49 6.72 8.16
CA PHE A 373 5.36 7.19 9.24
C PHE A 373 5.50 6.16 10.37
N LEU A 374 6.58 6.26 11.14
CA LEU A 374 6.84 5.50 12.36
C LEU A 374 7.55 6.41 13.37
N MET A 375 7.04 6.50 14.60
CA MET A 375 7.67 7.24 15.69
C MET A 375 7.37 6.60 17.05
N SER A 376 8.20 6.92 18.04
CA SER A 376 8.09 6.38 19.40
C SER A 376 8.35 7.47 20.44
N THR A 377 7.78 7.33 21.63
CA THR A 377 8.12 8.17 22.79
C THR A 377 9.50 7.83 23.39
N HIS A 378 10.03 6.64 23.14
CA HIS A 378 11.27 6.14 23.78
C HIS A 378 12.40 5.85 22.80
N ARG A 379 12.06 5.46 21.57
CA ARG A 379 13.03 5.04 20.57
C ARG A 379 13.14 6.05 19.44
N THR A 380 14.34 6.11 18.87
CA THR A 380 14.57 6.70 17.55
C THR A 380 14.73 5.56 16.55
N PHE A 381 14.24 5.76 15.33
CA PHE A 381 14.32 4.77 14.27
C PHE A 381 15.19 5.28 13.11
N PRO A 382 15.68 4.39 12.24
CA PRO A 382 16.36 4.79 11.01
C PRO A 382 15.45 5.68 10.15
N ALA A 383 16.03 6.64 9.43
CA ALA A 383 15.27 7.62 8.63
C ALA A 383 14.25 6.98 7.66
N HIS A 384 14.56 5.78 7.17
CA HIS A 384 13.67 4.97 6.35
C HIS A 384 13.62 3.54 6.90
N VAL A 385 12.44 2.94 6.89
CA VAL A 385 12.20 1.54 7.31
C VAL A 385 11.33 0.88 6.25
N ARG A 386 11.70 -0.31 5.76
CA ARG A 386 10.83 -1.11 4.89
C ARG A 386 9.73 -1.78 5.71
N ALA A 387 8.56 -1.98 5.13
CA ALA A 387 7.51 -2.75 5.78
C ALA A 387 7.98 -4.15 6.22
N SER A 388 8.81 -4.84 5.44
CA SER A 388 9.37 -6.16 5.80
C SER A 388 10.24 -6.14 7.06
N ASP A 389 10.78 -4.98 7.42
CA ASP A 389 11.74 -4.80 8.51
C ASP A 389 11.07 -4.17 9.75
N ALA A 390 9.77 -3.88 9.67
CA ALA A 390 9.05 -3.11 10.69
C ALA A 390 8.66 -3.95 11.91
N GLN A 391 8.38 -5.24 11.75
CA GLN A 391 7.87 -6.10 12.83
C GLN A 391 8.69 -6.01 14.14
N PRO A 392 10.03 -6.17 14.15
CA PRO A 392 10.83 -6.06 15.38
C PRO A 392 10.90 -4.64 15.96
N LEU A 393 10.44 -3.63 15.21
CA LEU A 393 10.34 -2.24 15.70
C LEU A 393 8.96 -1.97 16.31
N LEU A 394 7.93 -2.65 15.82
CA LEU A 394 6.55 -2.50 16.26
C LEU A 394 6.19 -3.38 17.46
N LYS A 395 6.93 -4.47 17.66
CA LYS A 395 6.75 -5.44 18.76
C LYS A 395 8.00 -5.44 19.62
N GLY A 396 7.85 -5.40 20.95
CA GLY A 396 8.96 -5.28 21.91
C GLY A 396 8.75 -6.16 23.12
#